data_AF-A0A926IDJ6-F1
#
_entry.id   AF-A0A926IDJ6-F1
#
_cell.length_a   1.000
_cell.length_b   1.000
_cell.length_c   1.000
_cell.angle_alpha   90.00
_cell.angle_beta   90.00
_cell.angle_gamma   90.00
#
_symmetry.space_group_name_H-M   'P 1'
#
loop_
_entity.id
_entity.type
_entity.pdbx_description
1 polymer ?
#
loop_
_entity_poly.entity_id
_entity_poly.type
_entity_poly.pdbx_seq_one_letter_code
_entity_poly.pdbx_strand_id
1 'polypeptide(L)'
;MNFKEKLVHIKEVSLQWIDENKKVVIPTGSVVIIGLVLIMNMNLIQISYFKIKEMPAQVVNILTKAKPREYTHFYFKQGLEYLVTDLSEVSQEFLEKYFVNFDEATKERILIKYNKEGLLFKDQKALFDEVISKTPSNNLKEYMKRLDIVTFERALEAYFGSEAKLTQDKVESLYKLLSLKGEKLPLEQFEINVYELLSFPHKGDIESTSIKLLDYIEATRAKEVLFTELKTKEIELETLGLWVDILNKKRIITTSEYVAFTNYNGMIKRLQEELKQIELQEVDLMNMKQSVDVQTEMIVNEVQKVTKEIADLNNQIASYTQEVSELKTYKEVDLYILDRYENGEYEAAIPEKSWLFGTYKPGSQKVRLKLTRSNVVDVGVQSFKAYNKGKLDDGSIYYIEVSNEQLTHIKEVEDKIQTDNQSISAKQNEVNKLNQDIAQIRKTNNYDSTLSLLEELELKKSNIALDIEKNRLAIQQLFGIGNILV
;
A
#
# COMPACT_ATOMS: atom_id res chain seq x y z
N MET A 1 41.21 -87.73 49.97
CA MET A 1 41.82 -86.48 49.49
C MET A 1 40.73 -85.44 49.28
N ASN A 2 40.71 -84.41 50.11
CA ASN A 2 39.84 -83.23 49.97
C ASN A 2 40.24 -82.46 48.68
N PHE A 3 39.29 -81.77 48.04
CA PHE A 3 39.53 -80.93 46.86
C PHE A 3 40.72 -79.97 47.03
N LYS A 4 40.91 -79.44 48.24
CA LYS A 4 42.05 -78.58 48.59
C LYS A 4 43.39 -79.33 48.55
N GLU A 5 43.43 -80.58 49.00
CA GLU A 5 44.62 -81.44 48.91
C GLU A 5 44.90 -81.86 47.45
N LYS A 6 43.87 -82.05 46.62
CA LYS A 6 44.04 -82.31 45.18
C LYS A 6 44.65 -81.13 44.45
N LEU A 7 44.22 -79.90 44.78
CA LEU A 7 44.82 -78.69 44.21
C LEU A 7 46.26 -78.47 44.67
N VAL A 8 46.56 -78.73 45.95
CA VAL A 8 47.94 -78.63 46.47
C VAL A 8 48.83 -79.69 45.82
N HIS A 9 48.38 -80.93 45.71
CA HIS A 9 49.16 -82.00 45.08
C HIS A 9 49.36 -81.77 43.58
N ILE A 10 48.33 -81.32 42.85
CA ILE A 10 48.47 -80.96 41.44
C ILE A 10 49.44 -79.78 41.27
N LYS A 11 49.40 -78.79 42.16
CA LYS A 11 50.35 -77.66 42.16
C LYS A 11 51.78 -78.13 42.42
N GLU A 12 52.00 -78.98 43.41
CA GLU A 12 53.32 -79.52 43.77
C GLU A 12 53.91 -80.40 42.67
N VAL A 13 53.10 -81.30 42.09
CA VAL A 13 53.51 -82.16 40.97
C VAL A 13 53.81 -81.33 39.72
N SER A 14 53.00 -80.30 39.45
CA SER A 14 53.25 -79.39 38.32
C SER A 14 54.53 -78.58 38.51
N LEU A 15 54.79 -78.09 39.73
CA LEU A 15 56.02 -77.36 40.04
C LEU A 15 57.26 -78.25 39.97
N GLN A 16 57.19 -79.49 40.48
CA GLN A 16 58.27 -80.47 40.34
C GLN A 16 58.54 -80.82 38.87
N TRP A 17 57.48 -81.04 38.07
CA TRP A 17 57.63 -81.34 36.65
C TRP A 17 58.25 -80.17 35.87
N ILE A 18 57.86 -78.93 36.21
CA ILE A 18 58.47 -77.70 35.67
C ILE A 18 59.94 -77.62 36.07
N ASP A 19 60.29 -77.94 37.32
CA ASP A 19 61.66 -77.86 37.85
C ASP A 19 62.60 -78.88 37.19
N GLU A 20 62.15 -80.12 37.03
CA GLU A 20 62.89 -81.20 36.36
C GLU A 20 63.05 -80.96 34.85
N ASN A 21 62.03 -80.38 34.19
CA ASN A 21 62.03 -80.14 32.75
C ASN A 21 62.28 -78.66 32.41
N LYS A 22 62.88 -77.88 33.32
CA LYS A 22 63.15 -76.43 33.17
C LYS A 22 63.76 -76.07 31.81
N LYS A 23 64.69 -76.90 31.31
CA LYS A 23 65.38 -76.70 30.02
C LYS A 23 64.48 -76.80 28.78
N VAL A 24 63.29 -77.40 28.89
CA VAL A 24 62.32 -77.57 27.78
C VAL A 24 61.08 -76.71 28.03
N VAL A 25 60.58 -76.69 29.26
CA VAL A 25 59.34 -75.98 29.62
C VAL A 25 59.53 -74.46 29.56
N ILE A 26 60.66 -73.92 30.03
CA ILE A 26 60.93 -72.48 29.97
C ILE A 26 61.05 -71.97 28.53
N PRO A 27 61.84 -72.59 27.61
CA PRO A 27 61.89 -72.12 26.23
C PRO A 27 60.57 -72.35 25.49
N THR A 28 59.86 -73.45 25.70
CA THR A 28 58.56 -73.68 25.04
C THR A 28 57.49 -72.70 25.53
N GLY A 29 57.41 -72.46 26.85
CA GLY A 29 56.54 -71.44 27.43
C GLY A 29 56.89 -70.03 26.95
N SER A 30 58.20 -69.71 26.86
CA SER A 30 58.67 -68.44 26.29
C SER A 30 58.27 -68.28 24.82
N VAL A 31 58.40 -69.31 23.99
CA VAL A 31 58.00 -69.27 22.56
C VAL A 31 56.48 -69.10 22.43
N VAL A 32 55.67 -69.76 23.26
CA VAL A 32 54.21 -69.58 23.25
C VAL A 32 53.82 -68.18 23.72
N ILE A 33 54.44 -67.65 24.77
CA ILE A 33 54.21 -66.28 25.24
C ILE A 33 54.62 -65.26 24.17
N ILE A 34 55.79 -65.43 23.55
CA ILE A 34 56.24 -64.56 22.45
C ILE A 34 55.28 -64.66 21.27
N GLY A 35 54.85 -65.88 20.89
CA GLY A 35 53.88 -66.09 19.81
C GLY A 35 52.52 -65.43 20.09
N LEU A 36 52.00 -65.55 21.31
CA LEU A 36 50.77 -64.88 21.74
C LEU A 36 50.92 -63.36 21.73
N VAL A 37 52.05 -62.82 22.20
CA VAL A 37 52.36 -61.39 22.16
C VAL A 37 52.44 -60.89 20.71
N LEU A 38 53.05 -61.65 19.81
CA LEU A 38 53.14 -61.33 18.37
C LEU A 38 51.76 -61.35 17.71
N ILE A 39 50.92 -62.35 18.00
CA ILE A 39 49.56 -62.44 17.45
C ILE A 39 48.67 -61.30 17.99
N MET A 40 48.74 -61.02 19.28
CA MET A 40 47.99 -59.93 19.91
C MET A 40 48.41 -58.54 19.40
N ASN A 41 49.67 -58.39 18.96
CA ASN A 41 50.20 -57.14 18.43
C ASN A 41 50.46 -57.18 16.91
N MET A 42 49.85 -58.12 16.18
CA MET A 42 50.15 -58.36 14.77
C MET A 42 49.97 -57.10 13.92
N ASN A 43 48.90 -56.34 14.15
CA ASN A 43 48.64 -55.08 13.43
C ASN A 43 49.74 -54.04 13.69
N LEU A 44 50.31 -53.97 14.90
CA LEU A 44 51.40 -53.05 15.22
C LEU A 44 52.68 -53.43 14.48
N ILE A 45 52.99 -54.73 14.42
CA ILE A 45 54.16 -55.26 13.72
C ILE A 45 54.02 -55.03 12.21
N GLN A 46 52.85 -55.31 11.65
CA GLN A 46 52.54 -55.06 10.25
C GLN A 46 52.67 -53.57 9.89
N ILE A 47 52.10 -52.68 10.69
CA ILE A 47 52.24 -51.22 10.48
C ILE A 47 53.71 -50.80 10.56
N SER A 48 54.46 -51.30 11.53
CA SER A 48 55.90 -50.98 11.67
C SER A 48 56.70 -51.43 10.45
N TYR A 49 56.41 -52.63 9.93
CA TYR A 49 57.02 -53.14 8.71
C TYR A 49 56.65 -52.31 7.48
N PHE A 50 55.37 -52.00 7.28
CA PHE A 50 54.90 -51.21 6.13
C PHE A 50 55.38 -49.76 6.18
N LYS A 51 55.56 -49.19 7.37
CA LYS A 51 56.20 -47.88 7.56
C LYS A 51 57.65 -47.89 7.08
N ILE A 52 58.44 -48.90 7.45
CA ILE A 52 59.85 -49.04 7.01
C ILE A 52 59.95 -49.25 5.49
N LYS A 53 58.95 -49.89 4.89
CA LYS A 53 58.89 -50.15 3.44
C LYS A 53 58.18 -49.06 2.64
N GLU A 54 57.78 -47.96 3.27
CA GLU A 54 57.07 -46.84 2.64
C GLU A 54 55.81 -47.28 1.86
N MET A 55 54.96 -48.10 2.50
CA MET A 55 53.75 -48.68 1.90
C MET A 55 52.46 -48.11 2.51
N PRO A 56 52.06 -46.86 2.20
CA PRO A 56 50.91 -46.20 2.82
C PRO A 56 49.58 -46.92 2.55
N ALA A 57 49.39 -47.49 1.36
CA ALA A 57 48.17 -48.23 1.01
C ALA A 57 47.90 -49.45 1.92
N GLN A 58 48.96 -50.15 2.33
CA GLN A 58 48.82 -51.30 3.23
C GLN A 58 48.49 -50.86 4.65
N VAL A 59 49.04 -49.74 5.11
CA VAL A 59 48.69 -49.15 6.40
C VAL A 59 47.22 -48.68 6.38
N VAL A 60 46.78 -47.98 5.33
CA VAL A 60 45.38 -47.58 5.15
C VAL A 60 44.43 -48.78 5.22
N ASN A 61 44.74 -49.88 4.52
CA ASN A 61 43.91 -51.09 4.55
C ASN A 61 43.76 -51.69 5.96
N ILE A 62 44.79 -51.60 6.80
CA ILE A 62 44.72 -52.01 8.21
C ILE A 62 43.84 -51.04 9.01
N LEU A 63 44.06 -49.73 8.88
CA LEU A 63 43.34 -48.72 9.65
C LEU A 63 41.86 -48.62 9.29
N THR A 64 41.49 -48.76 8.02
CA THR A 64 40.09 -48.75 7.55
C THR A 64 39.26 -49.89 8.15
N LYS A 65 39.89 -51.01 8.51
CA LYS A 65 39.22 -52.16 9.14
C LYS A 65 39.09 -52.04 10.66
N ALA A 66 39.75 -51.06 11.27
CA ALA A 66 39.70 -50.84 12.70
C ALA A 66 38.30 -50.40 13.15
N LYS A 67 37.83 -50.93 14.28
CA LYS A 67 36.55 -50.50 14.88
C LYS A 67 36.77 -49.22 15.69
N PRO A 68 35.74 -48.38 15.93
CA PRO A 68 35.89 -47.11 16.68
C PRO A 68 36.57 -47.27 18.05
N ARG A 69 36.28 -48.36 18.78
CA ARG A 69 36.93 -48.68 20.07
C ARG A 69 38.45 -48.87 19.97
N GLU A 70 38.96 -49.19 18.78
CA GLU A 70 40.36 -49.50 18.51
C GLU A 70 41.16 -48.25 18.08
N TYR A 71 40.51 -47.10 17.88
CA TYR A 71 41.20 -45.86 17.50
C TYR A 71 42.16 -45.36 18.60
N THR A 72 41.92 -45.75 19.84
CA THR A 72 42.79 -45.46 20.98
C THR A 72 43.98 -46.41 21.09
N HIS A 73 43.97 -47.53 20.36
CA HIS A 73 45.04 -48.53 20.41
C HIS A 73 46.35 -47.98 19.81
N PHE A 74 47.46 -48.46 20.35
CA PHE A 74 48.79 -47.98 19.96
C PHE A 74 49.10 -48.19 18.47
N TYR A 75 48.69 -49.33 17.89
CA TYR A 75 48.87 -49.62 16.47
C TYR A 75 48.17 -48.58 15.58
N PHE A 76 46.96 -48.17 15.95
CA PHE A 76 46.18 -47.20 15.19
C PHE A 76 46.85 -45.84 15.23
N LYS A 77 47.31 -45.40 16.41
CA LYS A 77 48.06 -44.14 16.57
C LYS A 77 49.36 -44.12 15.76
N GLN A 78 50.12 -45.21 15.76
CA GLN A 78 51.36 -45.33 14.98
C GLN A 78 51.11 -45.33 13.47
N GLY A 79 50.06 -46.01 13.02
CA GLY A 79 49.64 -45.98 11.61
C GLY A 79 49.22 -44.59 11.19
N LEU A 80 48.40 -43.92 12.00
CA LEU A 80 47.91 -42.57 11.74
C LEU A 80 49.05 -41.54 11.71
N GLU A 81 49.99 -41.62 12.65
CA GLU A 81 51.19 -40.77 12.67
C GLU A 81 52.03 -40.94 11.40
N TYR A 82 52.15 -42.17 10.89
CA TYR A 82 52.81 -42.42 9.62
C TYR A 82 52.07 -41.77 8.45
N LEU A 83 50.75 -41.95 8.32
CA LEU A 83 49.96 -41.35 7.23
C LEU A 83 50.00 -39.81 7.25
N VAL A 84 49.98 -39.19 8.44
CA VAL A 84 50.11 -37.73 8.62
C VAL A 84 51.50 -37.22 8.21
N THR A 85 52.52 -38.08 8.27
CA THR A 85 53.89 -37.74 7.87
C THR A 85 54.11 -37.96 6.37
N ASP A 86 53.57 -39.04 5.83
CA ASP A 86 53.72 -39.48 4.44
C ASP A 86 52.99 -38.57 3.44
N LEU A 87 51.72 -38.23 3.72
CA LEU A 87 50.89 -37.36 2.89
C LEU A 87 50.85 -37.72 1.39
N SER A 88 51.08 -38.97 1.00
CA SER A 88 50.79 -39.45 -0.36
C SER A 88 49.29 -39.34 -0.65
N GLU A 89 48.88 -39.42 -1.92
CA GLU A 89 47.47 -39.30 -2.31
C GLU A 89 46.56 -40.29 -1.55
N VAL A 90 47.01 -41.53 -1.35
CA VAL A 90 46.26 -42.56 -0.61
C VAL A 90 46.16 -42.22 0.88
N SER A 91 47.22 -41.65 1.46
CA SER A 91 47.22 -41.15 2.83
C SER A 91 46.28 -39.96 2.98
N GLN A 92 46.30 -39.01 2.04
CA GLN A 92 45.40 -37.85 2.04
C GLN A 92 43.94 -38.28 1.96
N GLU A 93 43.57 -39.14 1.01
CA GLU A 93 42.20 -39.63 0.86
C GLU A 93 41.67 -40.29 2.14
N PHE A 94 42.51 -41.08 2.82
CA PHE A 94 42.14 -41.65 4.11
C PHE A 94 41.98 -40.58 5.20
N LEU A 95 42.93 -39.67 5.33
CA LEU A 95 42.89 -38.62 6.36
C LEU A 95 41.69 -37.70 6.21
N GLU A 96 41.36 -37.30 4.98
CA GLU A 96 40.21 -36.43 4.66
C GLU A 96 38.90 -37.16 4.94
N LYS A 97 38.75 -38.39 4.45
CA LYS A 97 37.52 -39.19 4.61
C LYS A 97 37.16 -39.45 6.07
N TYR A 98 38.16 -39.65 6.92
CA TYR A 98 37.96 -39.97 8.34
C TYR A 98 38.16 -38.77 9.27
N PHE A 99 38.42 -37.57 8.73
CA PHE A 99 38.80 -36.38 9.50
C PHE A 99 37.88 -36.08 10.68
N VAL A 100 36.56 -36.11 10.46
CA VAL A 100 35.53 -35.80 11.48
C VAL A 100 35.58 -36.77 12.66
N ASN A 101 36.02 -38.02 12.43
CA ASN A 101 36.05 -39.09 13.44
C ASN A 101 37.31 -39.05 14.32
N PHE A 102 38.31 -38.24 13.98
CA PHE A 102 39.55 -38.16 14.74
C PHE A 102 39.42 -37.27 15.98
N ASP A 103 40.27 -37.52 16.98
CA ASP A 103 40.39 -36.64 18.14
C ASP A 103 41.01 -35.28 17.75
N GLU A 104 40.80 -34.27 18.59
CA GLU A 104 41.26 -32.89 18.35
C GLU A 104 42.78 -32.80 18.13
N ALA A 105 43.56 -33.57 18.88
CA ALA A 105 45.02 -33.55 18.77
C ALA A 105 45.51 -34.12 17.43
N THR A 106 44.75 -35.02 16.84
CA THR A 106 45.01 -35.59 15.52
C THR A 106 44.57 -34.64 14.42
N LYS A 107 43.35 -34.09 14.51
CA LYS A 107 42.87 -33.06 13.57
C LYS A 107 43.85 -31.90 13.46
N GLU A 108 44.34 -31.41 14.60
CA GLU A 108 45.32 -30.31 14.63
C GLU A 108 46.65 -30.69 13.96
N ARG A 109 47.14 -31.92 14.19
CA ARG A 109 48.37 -32.41 13.54
C ARG A 109 48.21 -32.52 12.02
N ILE A 110 47.05 -32.95 11.54
CA ILE A 110 46.72 -32.98 10.12
C ILE A 110 46.75 -31.55 9.57
N LEU A 111 46.05 -30.61 10.20
CA LEU A 111 45.99 -29.21 9.76
C LEU A 111 47.37 -28.53 9.75
N ILE A 112 48.20 -28.73 10.78
CA ILE A 112 49.59 -28.21 10.82
C ILE A 112 50.37 -28.69 9.59
N LYS A 113 50.25 -29.98 9.27
CA LYS A 113 50.95 -30.58 8.14
C LYS A 113 50.43 -30.05 6.80
N TYR A 114 49.11 -29.97 6.62
CA TYR A 114 48.51 -29.41 5.42
C TYR A 114 48.88 -27.94 5.21
N ASN A 115 48.91 -27.15 6.28
CA ASN A 115 49.37 -25.76 6.24
C ASN A 115 50.84 -25.66 5.82
N LYS A 116 51.71 -26.45 6.45
CA LYS A 116 53.15 -26.45 6.15
C LYS A 116 53.46 -26.84 4.70
N GLU A 117 52.80 -27.87 4.18
CA GLU A 117 53.08 -28.43 2.86
C GLU A 117 52.24 -27.79 1.73
N GLY A 118 51.41 -26.80 2.05
CA GLY A 118 50.61 -26.11 1.05
C GLY A 118 49.44 -26.93 0.50
N LEU A 119 49.03 -28.01 1.16
CA LEU A 119 47.98 -28.92 0.71
C LEU A 119 46.58 -28.39 1.06
N LEU A 120 45.59 -28.83 0.28
CA LEU A 120 44.17 -28.56 0.43
C LEU A 120 43.40 -29.88 0.38
N PHE A 121 42.33 -29.99 1.18
CA PHE A 121 41.39 -31.09 1.13
C PHE A 121 40.69 -31.12 -0.24
N LYS A 122 40.30 -32.29 -0.73
CA LYS A 122 39.48 -32.43 -1.95
C LYS A 122 38.05 -31.93 -1.72
N ASP A 123 37.51 -32.14 -0.53
CA ASP A 123 36.19 -31.66 -0.08
C ASP A 123 36.33 -30.91 1.26
N GLN A 124 35.82 -29.68 1.32
CA GLN A 124 35.91 -28.82 2.50
C GLN A 124 34.80 -29.05 3.53
N LYS A 125 33.79 -29.89 3.22
CA LYS A 125 32.61 -30.08 4.08
C LYS A 125 32.95 -30.41 5.53
N ALA A 126 33.88 -31.34 5.73
CA ALA A 126 34.32 -31.74 7.08
C ALA A 126 34.97 -30.59 7.86
N LEU A 127 35.65 -29.68 7.18
CA LEU A 127 36.26 -28.49 7.78
C LEU A 127 35.21 -27.42 8.08
N PHE A 128 34.19 -27.28 7.22
CA PHE A 128 33.08 -26.35 7.47
C PHE A 128 32.23 -26.81 8.66
N ASP A 129 31.93 -28.11 8.76
CA ASP A 129 31.26 -28.72 9.92
C ASP A 129 32.01 -28.42 11.22
N GLU A 130 33.35 -28.51 11.18
CA GLU A 130 34.22 -28.18 12.30
C GLU A 130 34.18 -26.68 12.65
N VAL A 131 34.19 -25.78 11.67
CA VAL A 131 34.06 -24.33 11.94
C VAL A 131 32.71 -23.99 12.57
N ILE A 132 31.64 -24.64 12.12
CA ILE A 132 30.27 -24.31 12.56
C ILE A 132 30.01 -24.83 13.97
N SER A 133 30.47 -26.04 14.28
CA SER A 133 30.14 -26.76 15.52
C SER A 133 30.92 -26.32 16.76
N LYS A 134 32.06 -25.65 16.62
CA LYS A 134 32.99 -25.34 17.72
C LYS A 134 33.84 -24.10 17.44
N THR A 135 34.59 -23.65 18.44
CA THR A 135 35.59 -22.59 18.25
C THR A 135 36.76 -23.12 17.40
N PRO A 136 37.06 -22.51 16.25
CA PRO A 136 38.08 -23.01 15.34
C PRO A 136 39.49 -22.81 15.91
N SER A 137 40.36 -23.83 15.74
CA SER A 137 41.77 -23.77 16.12
C SER A 137 42.55 -22.78 15.25
N ASN A 138 43.73 -22.35 15.70
CA ASN A 138 44.56 -21.42 14.91
C ASN A 138 44.99 -22.03 13.56
N ASN A 139 45.29 -23.32 13.52
CA ASN A 139 45.64 -23.99 12.28
C ASN A 139 44.44 -24.12 11.33
N LEU A 140 43.23 -24.34 11.86
CA LEU A 140 42.01 -24.32 11.03
C LEU A 140 41.78 -22.92 10.46
N LYS A 141 41.94 -21.86 11.26
CA LYS A 141 41.83 -20.47 10.78
C LYS A 141 42.84 -20.16 9.69
N GLU A 142 44.10 -20.57 9.86
CA GLU A 142 45.15 -20.41 8.86
C GLU A 142 44.81 -21.16 7.56
N TYR A 143 44.33 -22.40 7.68
CA TYR A 143 43.90 -23.20 6.54
C TYR A 143 42.78 -22.50 5.77
N MET A 144 41.72 -22.04 6.45
CA MET A 144 40.57 -21.38 5.80
C MET A 144 40.96 -20.11 5.06
N LYS A 145 41.94 -19.35 5.57
CA LYS A 145 42.43 -18.13 4.92
C LYS A 145 43.22 -18.40 3.65
N ARG A 146 43.92 -19.54 3.58
CA ARG A 146 44.71 -19.96 2.42
C ARG A 146 43.88 -20.41 1.22
N LEU A 147 42.62 -20.80 1.43
CA LEU A 147 41.71 -21.14 0.33
C LEU A 147 41.57 -19.92 -0.60
N ASP A 148 41.84 -20.10 -1.89
CA ASP A 148 41.53 -19.05 -2.86
C ASP A 148 40.02 -18.84 -2.94
N ILE A 149 39.61 -17.67 -3.46
CA ILE A 149 38.21 -17.24 -3.51
C ILE A 149 37.35 -18.27 -4.25
N VAL A 150 37.82 -18.78 -5.41
CA VAL A 150 37.04 -19.71 -6.24
C VAL A 150 36.82 -21.03 -5.53
N THR A 151 37.88 -21.59 -4.92
CA THR A 151 37.76 -22.84 -4.14
C THR A 151 36.85 -22.67 -2.93
N PHE A 152 36.95 -21.53 -2.23
CA PHE A 152 36.12 -21.25 -1.07
C PHE A 152 34.63 -21.10 -1.44
N GLU A 153 34.30 -20.37 -2.50
CA GLU A 153 32.91 -20.20 -2.93
C GLU A 153 32.29 -21.49 -3.46
N ARG A 154 33.03 -22.30 -4.22
CA ARG A 154 32.55 -23.64 -4.63
C ARG A 154 32.30 -24.55 -3.44
N ALA A 155 33.11 -24.43 -2.39
CA ALA A 155 32.86 -25.16 -1.15
C ALA A 155 31.60 -24.66 -0.43
N LEU A 156 31.33 -23.35 -0.43
CA LEU A 156 30.07 -22.79 0.08
C LEU A 156 28.86 -23.32 -0.71
N GLU A 157 28.94 -23.31 -2.04
CA GLU A 157 27.91 -23.87 -2.92
C GLU A 157 27.67 -25.36 -2.64
N ALA A 158 28.72 -26.17 -2.55
CA ALA A 158 28.59 -27.59 -2.24
C ALA A 158 27.97 -27.85 -0.85
N TYR A 159 28.21 -26.96 0.11
CA TYR A 159 27.73 -27.09 1.48
C TYR A 159 26.28 -26.61 1.66
N PHE A 160 25.93 -25.44 1.10
CA PHE A 160 24.63 -24.79 1.30
C PHE A 160 23.64 -24.99 0.13
N GLY A 161 24.12 -25.43 -1.03
CA GLY A 161 23.44 -25.38 -2.33
C GLY A 161 23.79 -24.12 -3.13
N SER A 162 23.39 -24.08 -4.40
CA SER A 162 23.61 -22.94 -5.31
C SER A 162 22.94 -21.64 -4.85
N GLU A 163 21.80 -21.76 -4.17
CA GLU A 163 21.11 -20.65 -3.51
C GLU A 163 20.73 -21.09 -2.09
N ALA A 164 21.38 -20.48 -1.09
CA ALA A 164 21.11 -20.83 0.29
C ALA A 164 19.78 -20.22 0.74
N LYS A 165 18.72 -21.05 0.90
CA LYS A 165 17.52 -20.61 1.65
C LYS A 165 17.96 -20.06 3.00
N LEU A 166 17.74 -18.78 3.26
CA LEU A 166 18.20 -18.14 4.49
C LEU A 166 17.26 -18.52 5.64
N THR A 167 17.76 -19.39 6.53
CA THR A 167 17.21 -19.63 7.87
C THR A 167 18.17 -19.05 8.90
N GLN A 168 17.72 -18.80 10.14
CA GLN A 168 18.60 -18.24 11.18
C GLN A 168 19.89 -19.05 11.38
N ASP A 169 19.78 -20.39 11.50
CA ASP A 169 20.94 -21.28 11.66
C ASP A 169 21.93 -21.19 10.48
N LYS A 170 21.41 -21.01 9.26
CA LYS A 170 22.24 -20.86 8.06
C LYS A 170 22.91 -19.50 8.00
N VAL A 171 22.23 -18.43 8.40
CA VAL A 171 22.82 -17.08 8.52
C VAL A 171 23.98 -17.08 9.51
N GLU A 172 23.80 -17.72 10.67
CA GLU A 172 24.86 -17.86 11.68
C GLU A 172 26.03 -18.73 11.18
N SER A 173 25.74 -19.84 10.51
CA SER A 173 26.75 -20.73 9.94
C SER A 173 27.57 -20.03 8.85
N LEU A 174 26.90 -19.32 7.95
CA LEU A 174 27.54 -18.54 6.90
C LEU A 174 28.42 -17.44 7.50
N TYR A 175 27.94 -16.73 8.52
CA TYR A 175 28.71 -15.67 9.18
C TYR A 175 30.00 -16.21 9.81
N LYS A 176 29.93 -17.38 10.48
CA LYS A 176 31.13 -18.04 11.03
C LYS A 176 32.15 -18.37 9.93
N LEU A 177 31.71 -18.91 8.80
CA LEU A 177 32.60 -19.26 7.69
C LEU A 177 33.22 -18.02 7.03
N LEU A 178 32.39 -17.01 6.71
CA LEU A 178 32.86 -15.79 6.06
C LEU A 178 33.80 -14.97 6.96
N SER A 179 33.50 -14.89 8.26
CA SER A 179 34.36 -14.17 9.22
C SER A 179 35.75 -14.79 9.40
N LEU A 180 35.89 -16.11 9.18
CA LEU A 180 37.21 -16.75 9.15
C LEU A 180 38.00 -16.43 7.90
N LYS A 181 37.34 -16.42 6.74
CA LYS A 181 37.96 -16.04 5.47
C LYS A 181 38.42 -14.58 5.53
N GLY A 182 37.59 -13.69 6.06
CA GLY A 182 37.95 -12.30 6.39
C GLY A 182 38.09 -11.35 5.19
N GLU A 183 38.08 -11.89 3.97
CA GLU A 183 38.08 -11.14 2.71
C GLU A 183 36.64 -10.92 2.23
N LYS A 184 36.43 -9.84 1.46
CA LYS A 184 35.17 -9.64 0.75
C LYS A 184 35.11 -10.58 -0.44
N LEU A 185 33.97 -11.24 -0.59
CA LEU A 185 33.74 -12.21 -1.65
C LEU A 185 32.93 -11.59 -2.80
N PRO A 186 33.33 -11.83 -4.06
CA PRO A 186 32.59 -11.38 -5.24
C PRO A 186 31.30 -12.20 -5.47
N LEU A 187 31.18 -13.40 -4.86
CA LEU A 187 30.01 -14.28 -4.95
C LEU A 187 29.68 -14.65 -6.39
N GLU A 188 30.69 -15.13 -7.13
CA GLU A 188 30.58 -15.57 -8.52
C GLU A 188 30.15 -17.04 -8.63
N GLN A 189 30.45 -17.87 -7.63
CA GLN A 189 30.09 -19.29 -7.61
C GLN A 189 28.99 -19.62 -6.58
N PHE A 190 28.72 -18.72 -5.64
CA PHE A 190 27.74 -18.93 -4.58
C PHE A 190 26.89 -17.68 -4.39
N GLU A 191 25.58 -17.77 -4.65
CA GLU A 191 24.69 -16.62 -4.58
C GLU A 191 24.08 -16.43 -3.18
N ILE A 192 24.12 -15.19 -2.69
CA ILE A 192 23.48 -14.77 -1.45
C ILE A 192 22.39 -13.76 -1.80
N ASN A 193 21.15 -14.06 -1.41
CA ASN A 193 20.04 -13.15 -1.60
C ASN A 193 20.10 -11.98 -0.60
N VAL A 194 20.62 -10.84 -1.05
CA VAL A 194 20.79 -9.63 -0.21
C VAL A 194 19.44 -9.04 0.24
N TYR A 195 18.41 -9.15 -0.61
CA TYR A 195 17.06 -8.72 -0.25
C TYR A 195 16.53 -9.50 0.96
N GLU A 196 16.69 -10.83 0.95
CA GLU A 196 16.31 -11.66 2.08
C GLU A 196 17.13 -11.35 3.34
N LEU A 197 18.45 -11.13 3.22
CA LEU A 197 19.30 -10.73 4.36
C LEU A 197 18.82 -9.45 5.04
N LEU A 198 18.45 -8.44 4.25
CA LEU A 198 17.88 -7.17 4.73
C LEU A 198 16.42 -7.30 5.20
N SER A 199 15.74 -8.39 4.85
CA SER A 199 14.38 -8.68 5.31
C SER A 199 14.35 -9.44 6.64
N PHE A 200 15.49 -9.98 7.11
CA PHE A 200 15.57 -10.61 8.43
C PHE A 200 15.23 -9.60 9.55
N PRO A 201 14.59 -10.02 10.66
CA PRO A 201 14.30 -9.11 11.76
C PRO A 201 15.58 -8.51 12.37
N HIS A 202 15.92 -7.27 12.02
CA HIS A 202 17.07 -6.55 12.58
C HIS A 202 16.71 -5.16 13.14
N LYS A 203 15.55 -4.58 12.79
CA LYS A 203 15.10 -3.24 13.27
C LYS A 203 16.14 -2.13 13.10
N GLY A 204 16.94 -2.20 12.04
CA GLY A 204 18.04 -1.25 11.78
C GLY A 204 19.33 -1.50 12.58
N ASP A 205 19.40 -2.58 13.36
CA ASP A 205 20.60 -2.97 14.10
C ASP A 205 21.68 -3.49 13.14
N ILE A 206 22.75 -2.71 13.01
CA ILE A 206 23.92 -3.03 12.18
C ILE A 206 24.77 -4.18 12.75
N GLU A 207 24.57 -4.52 14.03
CA GLU A 207 25.29 -5.58 14.72
C GLU A 207 24.63 -6.95 14.57
N SER A 208 23.41 -7.00 14.01
CA SER A 208 22.72 -8.24 13.70
C SER A 208 23.51 -9.08 12.70
N THR A 209 23.49 -10.41 12.89
CA THR A 209 24.31 -11.35 12.10
C THR A 209 24.02 -11.26 10.61
N SER A 210 22.75 -11.11 10.20
CA SER A 210 22.37 -10.97 8.79
C SER A 210 22.95 -9.72 8.15
N ILE A 211 23.06 -8.61 8.89
CA ILE A 211 23.63 -7.36 8.40
C ILE A 211 25.16 -7.38 8.41
N LYS A 212 25.78 -8.04 9.39
CA LYS A 212 27.23 -8.26 9.41
C LYS A 212 27.73 -9.13 8.25
N LEU A 213 26.91 -10.01 7.69
CA LEU A 213 27.28 -10.76 6.50
C LEU A 213 27.65 -9.84 5.33
N LEU A 214 27.02 -8.66 5.23
CA LEU A 214 27.31 -7.68 4.19
C LEU A 214 28.75 -7.14 4.24
N ASP A 215 29.44 -7.21 5.39
CA ASP A 215 30.84 -6.81 5.52
C ASP A 215 31.78 -7.73 4.71
N TYR A 216 31.34 -8.94 4.42
CA TYR A 216 32.10 -9.98 3.71
C TYR A 216 31.66 -10.16 2.25
N ILE A 217 30.76 -9.30 1.76
CA ILE A 217 30.32 -9.31 0.36
C ILE A 217 30.92 -8.08 -0.33
N GLU A 218 31.38 -8.24 -1.57
CA GLU A 218 31.79 -7.11 -2.38
C GLU A 218 30.63 -6.12 -2.58
N ALA A 219 30.91 -4.83 -2.39
CA ALA A 219 29.90 -3.78 -2.42
C ALA A 219 29.13 -3.74 -3.75
N THR A 220 29.85 -3.87 -4.87
CA THR A 220 29.26 -3.88 -6.21
C THR A 220 28.26 -5.02 -6.38
N ARG A 221 28.62 -6.23 -5.94
CA ARG A 221 27.74 -7.40 -6.01
C ARG A 221 26.53 -7.26 -5.10
N ALA A 222 26.74 -6.83 -3.86
CA ALA A 222 25.64 -6.64 -2.90
C ALA A 222 24.60 -5.65 -3.44
N LYS A 223 25.09 -4.55 -4.03
CA LYS A 223 24.28 -3.52 -4.67
C LYS A 223 23.51 -4.05 -5.88
N GLU A 224 24.18 -4.77 -6.78
CA GLU A 224 23.59 -5.33 -7.99
C GLU A 224 22.46 -6.31 -7.66
N VAL A 225 22.70 -7.27 -6.75
CA VAL A 225 21.72 -8.30 -6.37
C VAL A 225 20.49 -7.65 -5.74
N LEU A 226 20.69 -6.73 -4.78
CA LEU A 226 19.58 -6.06 -4.10
C LEU A 226 18.71 -5.24 -5.07
N PHE A 227 19.33 -4.38 -5.87
CA PHE A 227 18.55 -3.49 -6.74
C PHE A 227 17.96 -4.20 -7.95
N THR A 228 18.51 -5.34 -8.37
CA THR A 228 17.88 -6.20 -9.37
C THR A 228 16.59 -6.81 -8.83
N GLU A 229 16.59 -7.33 -7.60
CA GLU A 229 15.37 -7.84 -6.93
C GLU A 229 14.31 -6.74 -6.78
N LEU A 230 14.73 -5.54 -6.37
CA LEU A 230 13.84 -4.39 -6.18
C LEU A 230 13.29 -3.80 -7.49
N LYS A 231 13.71 -4.25 -8.68
CA LYS A 231 13.03 -3.89 -9.94
C LYS A 231 11.63 -4.47 -10.03
N THR A 232 11.42 -5.63 -9.42
CA THR A 232 10.15 -6.38 -9.51
C THR A 232 9.41 -6.45 -8.18
N LYS A 233 10.11 -6.34 -7.05
CA LYS A 233 9.51 -6.36 -5.72
C LYS A 233 9.17 -4.95 -5.26
N GLU A 234 7.96 -4.78 -4.74
CA GLU A 234 7.52 -3.53 -4.13
C GLU A 234 8.17 -3.35 -2.75
N ILE A 235 8.43 -2.11 -2.37
CA ILE A 235 9.01 -1.77 -1.07
C ILE A 235 8.38 -0.51 -0.50
N GLU A 236 8.13 -0.51 0.81
CA GLU A 236 7.71 0.69 1.55
C GLU A 236 8.89 1.67 1.71
N LEU A 237 8.63 2.97 1.53
CA LEU A 237 9.66 4.01 1.64
C LEU A 237 10.36 4.03 3.01
N GLU A 238 9.63 3.71 4.08
CA GLU A 238 10.21 3.59 5.42
C GLU A 238 11.22 2.45 5.51
N THR A 239 10.85 1.26 5.01
CA THR A 239 11.73 0.08 4.96
C THR A 239 12.94 0.35 4.06
N LEU A 240 12.73 0.94 2.88
CA LEU A 240 13.82 1.35 1.99
C LEU A 240 14.76 2.35 2.68
N GLY A 241 14.23 3.30 3.46
CA GLY A 241 15.04 4.26 4.22
C GLY A 241 15.97 3.58 5.22
N LEU A 242 15.45 2.61 5.96
CA LEU A 242 16.22 1.82 6.90
C LEU A 242 17.31 1.00 6.20
N TRP A 243 17.00 0.42 5.03
CA TRP A 243 17.98 -0.31 4.23
C TRP A 243 19.07 0.62 3.68
N VAL A 244 18.71 1.78 3.13
CA VAL A 244 19.67 2.76 2.59
C VAL A 244 20.64 3.24 3.68
N ASP A 245 20.17 3.47 4.91
CA ASP A 245 21.04 3.78 6.06
C ASP A 245 22.05 2.66 6.36
N ILE A 246 21.62 1.40 6.32
CA ILE A 246 22.49 0.23 6.51
C ILE A 246 23.52 0.16 5.38
N LEU A 247 23.08 0.26 4.12
CA LEU A 247 23.95 0.20 2.95
C LEU A 247 25.02 1.30 2.98
N ASN A 248 24.67 2.51 3.43
CA ASN A 248 25.63 3.60 3.60
C ASN A 248 26.65 3.29 4.70
N LYS A 249 26.21 2.83 5.88
CA LYS A 249 27.11 2.44 6.99
C LYS A 249 28.06 1.31 6.60
N LYS A 250 27.59 0.37 5.79
CA LYS A 250 28.36 -0.75 5.24
C LYS A 250 29.19 -0.40 3.99
N ARG A 251 29.12 0.86 3.53
CA ARG A 251 29.83 1.39 2.35
C ARG A 251 29.52 0.62 1.05
N ILE A 252 28.26 0.19 0.91
CA ILE A 252 27.75 -0.52 -0.28
C ILE A 252 27.27 0.47 -1.34
N ILE A 253 26.65 1.56 -0.89
CA ILE A 253 26.29 2.70 -1.74
C ILE A 253 27.26 3.86 -1.51
N THR A 254 27.31 4.77 -2.47
CA THR A 254 28.14 5.97 -2.39
C THR A 254 27.51 7.02 -1.48
N THR A 255 28.34 7.91 -0.92
CA THR A 255 27.86 9.06 -0.13
C THR A 255 26.95 9.97 -0.93
N SER A 256 27.20 10.14 -2.25
CA SER A 256 26.33 10.93 -3.13
C SER A 256 24.94 10.32 -3.28
N GLU A 257 24.85 8.99 -3.43
CA GLU A 257 23.57 8.29 -3.51
C GLU A 257 22.81 8.39 -2.19
N TYR A 258 23.51 8.23 -1.07
CA TYR A 258 22.92 8.37 0.26
C TYR A 258 22.32 9.77 0.50
N VAL A 259 23.10 10.82 0.17
CA VAL A 259 22.64 12.22 0.32
C VAL A 259 21.47 12.51 -0.61
N ALA A 260 21.51 12.06 -1.86
CA ALA A 260 20.41 12.23 -2.80
C ALA A 260 19.12 11.57 -2.29
N PHE A 261 19.20 10.31 -1.86
CA PHE A 261 18.06 9.61 -1.27
C PHE A 261 17.51 10.34 -0.05
N THR A 262 18.38 10.75 0.88
CA THR A 262 17.97 11.41 2.12
C THR A 262 17.25 12.72 1.84
N ASN A 263 17.69 13.47 0.83
CA ASN A 263 17.02 14.70 0.40
C ASN A 263 15.63 14.43 -0.16
N TYR A 264 15.48 13.46 -1.07
CA TYR A 264 14.18 13.11 -1.66
C TYR A 264 13.22 12.55 -0.60
N ASN A 265 13.69 11.62 0.23
CA ASN A 265 12.90 11.04 1.33
C ASN A 265 12.50 12.10 2.37
N GLY A 266 13.43 13.00 2.73
CA GLY A 266 13.14 14.12 3.62
C GLY A 266 12.10 15.09 3.05
N MET A 267 12.15 15.33 1.73
CA MET A 267 11.15 16.14 1.04
C MET A 267 9.77 15.48 1.08
N ILE A 268 9.67 14.18 0.80
CA ILE A 268 8.42 13.42 0.89
C ILE A 268 7.82 13.50 2.30
N LYS A 269 8.62 13.24 3.34
CA LYS A 269 8.15 13.31 4.74
C LYS A 269 7.64 14.70 5.10
N ARG A 270 8.34 15.75 4.68
CA ARG A 270 7.91 17.14 4.89
C ARG A 270 6.57 17.42 4.21
N LEU A 271 6.41 16.99 2.96
CA LEU A 271 5.20 17.15 2.17
C LEU A 271 4.02 16.36 2.73
N GLN A 272 4.24 15.15 3.26
CA GLN A 272 3.22 14.35 3.95
C GLN A 272 2.74 15.05 5.23
N GLU A 273 3.65 15.63 6.01
CA GLU A 273 3.26 16.42 7.18
C GLU A 273 2.51 17.69 6.78
N GLU A 274 2.93 18.37 5.71
CA GLU A 274 2.21 19.53 5.17
C GLU A 274 0.78 19.16 4.72
N LEU A 275 0.61 18.02 4.06
CA LEU A 275 -0.70 17.50 3.66
C LEU A 275 -1.60 17.28 4.87
N LYS A 276 -1.08 16.66 5.92
CA LYS A 276 -1.81 16.43 7.18
C LYS A 276 -2.26 17.75 7.84
N GLN A 277 -1.43 18.79 7.80
CA GLN A 277 -1.82 20.10 8.31
C GLN A 277 -2.92 20.75 7.45
N ILE A 278 -2.85 20.58 6.13
CA ILE A 278 -3.91 21.05 5.21
C ILE A 278 -5.23 20.32 5.46
N GLU A 279 -5.20 19.00 5.66
CA GLU A 279 -6.40 18.21 5.97
C GLU A 279 -7.07 18.67 7.27
N LEU A 280 -6.29 19.02 8.30
CA LEU A 280 -6.82 19.58 9.54
C LEU A 280 -7.47 20.96 9.29
N GLN A 281 -6.83 21.83 8.51
CA GLN A 281 -7.40 23.13 8.15
C GLN A 281 -8.68 23.00 7.32
N GLU A 282 -8.74 22.03 6.41
CA GLU A 282 -9.92 21.75 5.59
C GLU A 282 -11.12 21.33 6.44
N VAL A 283 -10.91 20.47 7.45
CA VAL A 283 -11.96 20.07 8.40
C VAL A 283 -12.54 21.29 9.11
N ASP A 284 -11.70 22.20 9.60
CA ASP A 284 -12.15 23.41 10.29
C ASP A 284 -12.97 24.32 9.35
N LEU A 285 -12.50 24.53 8.13
CA LEU A 285 -13.20 25.35 7.13
C LEU A 285 -14.52 24.70 6.68
N MET A 286 -14.57 23.37 6.53
CA MET A 286 -15.81 22.64 6.23
C MET A 286 -16.83 22.78 7.36
N ASN A 287 -16.38 22.71 8.62
CA ASN A 287 -17.25 22.94 9.77
C ASN A 287 -17.79 24.38 9.80
N MET A 288 -16.96 25.37 9.49
CA MET A 288 -17.39 26.77 9.37
C MET A 288 -18.44 26.95 8.26
N LYS A 289 -18.18 26.38 7.07
CA LYS A 289 -19.12 26.40 5.95
C LYS A 289 -20.46 25.77 6.35
N GLN A 290 -20.43 24.58 6.93
CA GLN A 290 -21.63 23.83 7.32
C GLN A 290 -22.44 24.58 8.39
N SER A 291 -21.78 25.25 9.35
CA SER A 291 -22.46 26.07 10.36
C SER A 291 -23.26 27.20 9.72
N VAL A 292 -22.69 27.90 8.73
CA VAL A 292 -23.39 28.98 8.01
C VAL A 292 -24.50 28.43 7.12
N ASP A 293 -24.29 27.28 6.47
CA ASP A 293 -25.32 26.61 5.68
C ASP A 293 -26.54 26.28 6.55
N VAL A 294 -26.33 25.67 7.72
CA VAL A 294 -27.40 25.36 8.69
C VAL A 294 -28.11 26.64 9.19
N GLN A 295 -27.37 27.70 9.51
CA GLN A 295 -27.96 28.97 9.94
C GLN A 295 -28.85 29.61 8.85
N THR A 296 -28.48 29.44 7.58
CA THR A 296 -29.21 30.05 6.46
C THR A 296 -30.29 29.14 5.87
N GLU A 297 -30.28 27.84 6.16
CA GLU A 297 -31.18 26.83 5.59
C GLU A 297 -32.67 27.19 5.74
N MET A 298 -33.09 27.54 6.96
CA MET A 298 -34.51 27.90 7.20
C MET A 298 -34.92 29.14 6.40
N ILE A 299 -34.03 30.12 6.27
CA ILE A 299 -34.30 31.37 5.53
C ILE A 299 -34.40 31.09 4.04
N VAL A 300 -33.50 30.25 3.50
CA VAL A 300 -33.53 29.81 2.10
C VAL A 300 -34.84 29.07 1.79
N ASN A 301 -35.28 28.18 2.68
CA ASN A 301 -36.54 27.45 2.51
C ASN A 301 -37.74 28.40 2.52
N GLU A 302 -37.75 29.44 3.37
CA GLU A 302 -38.82 30.45 3.36
C GLU A 302 -38.79 31.29 2.08
N VAL A 303 -37.61 31.70 1.58
CA VAL A 303 -37.49 32.38 0.27
C VAL A 303 -38.10 31.53 -0.84
N GLN A 304 -37.82 30.23 -0.88
CA GLN A 304 -38.39 29.33 -1.88
C GLN A 304 -39.92 29.23 -1.77
N LYS A 305 -40.45 29.13 -0.55
CA LYS A 305 -41.89 29.10 -0.29
C LYS A 305 -42.58 30.39 -0.74
N VAL A 306 -42.09 31.55 -0.33
CA VAL A 306 -42.69 32.85 -0.70
C VAL A 306 -42.57 33.09 -2.21
N THR A 307 -41.48 32.67 -2.84
CA THR A 307 -41.31 32.75 -4.30
C THR A 307 -42.36 31.89 -5.03
N LYS A 308 -42.68 30.71 -4.50
CA LYS A 308 -43.75 29.86 -5.04
C LYS A 308 -45.12 30.52 -4.89
N GLU A 309 -45.40 31.12 -3.73
CA GLU A 309 -46.66 31.85 -3.50
C GLU A 309 -46.81 33.05 -4.46
N ILE A 310 -45.73 33.77 -4.76
CA ILE A 310 -45.73 34.84 -5.78
C ILE A 310 -46.07 34.26 -7.16
N ALA A 311 -45.50 33.11 -7.53
CA ALA A 311 -45.80 32.47 -8.81
C ALA A 311 -47.29 32.05 -8.90
N ASP A 312 -47.85 31.52 -7.82
CA ASP A 312 -49.27 31.13 -7.76
C ASP A 312 -50.20 32.35 -7.90
N LEU A 313 -49.88 33.47 -7.23
CA LEU A 313 -50.63 34.73 -7.37
C LEU A 313 -50.54 35.30 -8.80
N ASN A 314 -49.36 35.25 -9.43
CA ASN A 314 -49.21 35.68 -10.82
C ASN A 314 -50.08 34.85 -11.77
N ASN A 315 -50.18 33.53 -11.55
CA ASN A 315 -51.07 32.67 -12.32
C ASN A 315 -52.55 33.03 -12.11
N GLN A 316 -52.96 33.38 -10.88
CA GLN A 316 -54.32 33.83 -10.58
C GLN A 316 -54.63 35.18 -11.26
N ILE A 317 -53.72 36.15 -11.19
CA ILE A 317 -53.86 37.44 -11.88
C ILE A 317 -54.01 37.26 -13.39
N ALA A 318 -53.25 36.34 -14.00
CA ALA A 318 -53.39 36.04 -15.41
C ALA A 318 -54.81 35.54 -15.75
N SER A 319 -55.36 34.64 -14.92
CA SER A 319 -56.75 34.16 -15.06
C SER A 319 -57.78 35.29 -14.90
N TYR A 320 -57.64 36.12 -13.87
CA TYR A 320 -58.55 37.25 -13.64
C TYR A 320 -58.46 38.30 -14.75
N THR A 321 -57.26 38.55 -15.28
CA THR A 321 -57.05 39.50 -16.38
C THR A 321 -57.74 39.01 -17.65
N GLN A 322 -57.66 37.70 -17.93
CA GLN A 322 -58.40 37.10 -19.03
C GLN A 322 -59.92 37.25 -18.83
N GLU A 323 -60.42 36.95 -17.64
CA GLU A 323 -61.84 37.10 -17.30
C GLU A 323 -62.34 38.54 -17.48
N VAL A 324 -61.60 39.54 -16.97
CA VAL A 324 -61.92 40.96 -17.18
C VAL A 324 -61.91 41.33 -18.66
N SER A 325 -60.94 40.82 -19.43
CA SER A 325 -60.87 41.07 -20.88
C SER A 325 -62.09 40.53 -21.62
N GLU A 326 -62.59 39.36 -21.25
CA GLU A 326 -63.80 38.76 -21.83
C GLU A 326 -65.06 39.56 -21.46
N LEU A 327 -65.15 40.02 -20.22
CA LEU A 327 -66.27 40.82 -19.71
C LEU A 327 -66.27 42.26 -20.25
N LYS A 328 -65.11 42.87 -20.50
CA LYS A 328 -64.99 44.26 -21.02
C LYS A 328 -65.09 44.37 -22.55
N THR A 329 -65.63 43.35 -23.22
CA THR A 329 -65.91 43.38 -24.67
C THR A 329 -67.07 44.30 -25.07
N TYR A 330 -67.76 44.91 -24.11
CA TYR A 330 -68.77 45.94 -24.39
C TYR A 330 -68.13 47.25 -24.86
N LYS A 331 -68.92 48.09 -25.53
CA LYS A 331 -68.52 49.44 -25.94
C LYS A 331 -69.56 50.46 -25.53
N GLU A 332 -69.13 51.72 -25.45
CA GLU A 332 -70.06 52.84 -25.34
C GLU A 332 -70.66 53.13 -26.72
N VAL A 333 -71.99 53.11 -26.81
CA VAL A 333 -72.76 53.36 -28.03
C VAL A 333 -73.74 54.49 -27.79
N ASP A 334 -73.67 55.50 -28.64
CA ASP A 334 -74.67 56.57 -28.69
C ASP A 334 -75.81 56.11 -29.61
N LEU A 335 -77.03 56.07 -29.08
CA LEU A 335 -78.21 55.59 -29.77
C LEU A 335 -79.34 56.61 -29.67
N TYR A 336 -79.98 56.91 -30.80
CA TYR A 336 -81.22 57.68 -30.85
C TYR A 336 -82.40 56.75 -30.59
N ILE A 337 -83.06 56.86 -29.44
CA ILE A 337 -84.20 55.99 -29.07
C ILE A 337 -85.45 56.42 -29.83
N LEU A 338 -86.11 55.48 -30.50
CA LEU A 338 -87.25 55.72 -31.39
C LEU A 338 -88.57 55.24 -30.81
N ASP A 339 -88.61 54.00 -30.33
CA ASP A 339 -89.82 53.37 -29.82
C ASP A 339 -89.48 52.30 -28.76
N ARG A 340 -90.48 51.92 -27.96
CA ARG A 340 -90.35 50.95 -26.87
C ARG A 340 -91.19 49.72 -27.15
N TYR A 341 -90.56 48.55 -27.04
CA TYR A 341 -91.20 47.24 -27.10
C TYR A 341 -91.46 46.68 -25.68
N GLU A 342 -92.19 45.58 -25.62
CA GLU A 342 -92.39 44.82 -24.38
C GLU A 342 -91.05 44.26 -23.84
N ASN A 343 -90.98 43.96 -22.54
CA ASN A 343 -89.81 43.37 -21.87
C ASN A 343 -88.50 44.18 -21.87
N GLY A 344 -88.58 45.50 -22.05
CA GLY A 344 -87.42 46.40 -21.92
C GLY A 344 -86.54 46.48 -23.17
N GLU A 345 -87.06 46.05 -24.32
CA GLU A 345 -86.44 46.27 -25.62
C GLU A 345 -86.88 47.60 -26.24
N TYR A 346 -85.99 48.20 -27.02
CA TYR A 346 -86.19 49.49 -27.67
C TYR A 346 -85.76 49.41 -29.13
N GLU A 347 -86.53 50.09 -29.99
CA GLU A 347 -86.04 50.47 -31.31
C GLU A 347 -85.17 51.72 -31.17
N ALA A 348 -84.00 51.68 -31.76
CA ALA A 348 -83.08 52.80 -31.81
C ALA A 348 -82.45 52.95 -33.19
N ALA A 349 -81.75 54.05 -33.41
CA ALA A 349 -80.94 54.27 -34.60
C ALA A 349 -79.58 54.85 -34.21
N ILE A 350 -78.57 54.62 -35.05
CA ILE A 350 -77.31 55.37 -34.94
C ILE A 350 -77.62 56.85 -35.21
N PRO A 351 -77.28 57.79 -34.29
CA PRO A 351 -77.65 59.18 -34.45
C PRO A 351 -76.86 59.87 -35.57
N GLU A 352 -77.54 60.69 -36.36
CA GLU A 352 -76.93 61.57 -37.35
C GLU A 352 -77.02 63.02 -36.85
N LYS A 353 -75.94 63.80 -37.01
CA LYS A 353 -75.98 65.23 -36.71
C LYS A 353 -76.93 65.93 -37.69
N SER A 354 -77.90 66.69 -37.16
CA SER A 354 -78.77 67.54 -37.98
C SER A 354 -78.00 68.77 -38.45
N TRP A 355 -78.25 69.19 -39.69
CA TRP A 355 -77.64 70.36 -40.31
C TRP A 355 -78.12 71.70 -39.71
N LEU A 356 -79.23 71.70 -38.97
CA LEU A 356 -79.82 72.87 -38.33
C LEU A 356 -79.78 72.71 -36.80
N PHE A 357 -79.07 73.62 -36.12
CA PHE A 357 -79.07 73.86 -34.67
C PHE A 357 -78.41 72.83 -33.74
N GLY A 358 -77.53 71.95 -34.23
CA GLY A 358 -76.74 71.05 -33.35
C GLY A 358 -77.56 69.95 -32.67
N THR A 359 -78.79 69.72 -33.12
CA THR A 359 -79.64 68.61 -32.68
C THR A 359 -79.27 67.32 -33.41
N TYR A 360 -79.53 66.18 -32.79
CA TYR A 360 -79.37 64.87 -33.42
C TYR A 360 -80.70 64.39 -33.99
N LYS A 361 -80.67 63.69 -35.13
CA LYS A 361 -81.83 63.00 -35.73
C LYS A 361 -81.53 61.49 -35.80
N PRO A 362 -82.54 60.61 -35.84
CA PRO A 362 -82.31 59.19 -36.04
C PRO A 362 -81.72 58.96 -37.44
N GLY A 363 -80.60 58.22 -37.51
CA GLY A 363 -79.98 57.85 -38.78
C GLY A 363 -80.68 56.70 -39.48
N SER A 364 -80.19 56.38 -40.67
CA SER A 364 -80.73 55.29 -41.51
C SER A 364 -80.49 53.88 -40.96
N GLN A 365 -79.47 53.71 -40.10
CA GLN A 365 -79.12 52.41 -39.52
C GLN A 365 -79.93 52.14 -38.25
N LYS A 366 -80.90 51.22 -38.38
CA LYS A 366 -81.75 50.75 -37.26
C LYS A 366 -81.02 49.73 -36.38
N VAL A 367 -81.33 49.80 -35.09
CA VAL A 367 -80.67 49.07 -34.02
C VAL A 367 -81.74 48.61 -33.03
N ARG A 368 -81.60 47.40 -32.50
CA ARG A 368 -82.41 46.90 -31.39
C ARG A 368 -81.58 46.93 -30.12
N LEU A 369 -82.11 47.54 -29.06
CA LEU A 369 -81.43 47.72 -27.79
C LEU A 369 -82.24 47.09 -26.67
N LYS A 370 -81.67 46.12 -25.95
CA LYS A 370 -82.24 45.62 -24.71
C LYS A 370 -81.62 46.35 -23.53
N LEU A 371 -82.44 47.14 -22.82
CA LEU A 371 -82.01 47.79 -21.59
C LEU A 371 -82.20 46.84 -20.41
N THR A 372 -81.18 46.77 -19.58
CA THR A 372 -81.16 45.88 -18.42
C THR A 372 -81.11 46.65 -17.10
N ARG A 373 -80.78 47.95 -17.15
CA ARG A 373 -80.70 48.82 -15.97
C ARG A 373 -81.24 50.23 -16.23
N SER A 374 -81.02 50.77 -17.43
CA SER A 374 -81.43 52.13 -17.77
C SER A 374 -82.92 52.14 -18.11
N ASN A 375 -83.59 53.22 -17.76
CA ASN A 375 -84.98 53.45 -18.18
C ASN A 375 -85.03 54.72 -19.02
N VAL A 376 -85.52 54.60 -20.25
CA VAL A 376 -85.63 55.72 -21.19
C VAL A 376 -87.06 56.24 -21.13
N VAL A 377 -87.20 57.50 -20.73
CA VAL A 377 -88.52 58.15 -20.59
C VAL A 377 -88.82 59.07 -21.78
N ASP A 378 -87.78 59.60 -22.44
CA ASP A 378 -87.91 60.56 -23.55
C ASP A 378 -87.14 60.12 -24.82
N VAL A 379 -87.69 60.47 -25.99
CA VAL A 379 -87.08 60.27 -27.32
C VAL A 379 -85.85 61.18 -27.46
N GLY A 380 -84.71 60.61 -27.84
CA GLY A 380 -83.46 61.36 -28.00
C GLY A 380 -82.21 60.48 -28.03
N VAL A 381 -81.04 61.13 -28.15
CA VAL A 381 -79.74 60.43 -28.11
C VAL A 381 -79.35 60.16 -26.67
N GLN A 382 -79.01 58.91 -26.40
CA GLN A 382 -78.48 58.46 -25.11
C GLN A 382 -77.30 57.52 -25.33
N SER A 383 -76.35 57.55 -24.39
CA SER A 383 -75.14 56.73 -24.42
C SER A 383 -75.31 55.51 -23.53
N PHE A 384 -75.03 54.33 -24.08
CA PHE A 384 -75.14 53.07 -23.36
C PHE A 384 -73.83 52.30 -23.42
N LYS A 385 -73.45 51.69 -22.30
CA LYS A 385 -72.46 50.61 -22.33
C LYS A 385 -73.20 49.34 -22.74
N ALA A 386 -72.88 48.79 -23.90
CA ALA A 386 -73.61 47.65 -24.44
C ALA A 386 -72.70 46.65 -25.16
N TYR A 387 -73.05 45.37 -25.05
CA TYR A 387 -72.47 44.30 -25.85
C TYR A 387 -73.12 44.28 -27.22
N ASN A 388 -72.30 44.22 -28.28
CA ASN A 388 -72.78 43.90 -29.61
C ASN A 388 -73.08 42.41 -29.70
N LYS A 389 -74.34 42.04 -29.93
CA LYS A 389 -74.78 40.64 -30.08
C LYS A 389 -74.96 40.23 -31.54
N GLY A 390 -74.46 41.04 -32.48
CA GLY A 390 -74.51 40.76 -33.91
C GLY A 390 -75.73 41.40 -34.56
N LYS A 391 -76.23 40.77 -35.63
CA LYS A 391 -77.42 41.23 -36.36
C LYS A 391 -78.59 40.28 -36.09
N LEU A 392 -79.79 40.84 -36.00
CA LEU A 392 -81.03 40.07 -36.01
C LEU A 392 -81.41 39.69 -37.44
N ASP A 393 -82.40 38.81 -37.58
CA ASP A 393 -82.91 38.33 -38.88
C ASP A 393 -83.44 39.44 -39.79
N ASP A 394 -83.88 40.57 -39.21
CA ASP A 394 -84.33 41.77 -39.92
C ASP A 394 -83.18 42.69 -40.38
N GLY A 395 -81.92 42.29 -40.12
CA GLY A 395 -80.72 43.03 -40.47
C GLY A 395 -80.32 44.14 -39.48
N SER A 396 -81.11 44.41 -38.45
CA SER A 396 -80.79 45.38 -37.40
C SER A 396 -79.66 44.88 -36.50
N ILE A 397 -78.81 45.80 -36.00
CA ILE A 397 -77.77 45.44 -35.03
C ILE A 397 -78.42 45.28 -33.65
N TYR A 398 -78.07 44.21 -32.94
CA TYR A 398 -78.57 43.98 -31.59
C TYR A 398 -77.53 44.36 -30.54
N TYR A 399 -77.93 45.24 -29.63
CA TYR A 399 -77.18 45.59 -28.44
C TYR A 399 -77.92 45.17 -27.18
N ILE A 400 -77.18 44.64 -26.20
CA ILE A 400 -77.68 44.43 -24.85
C ILE A 400 -76.88 45.32 -23.91
N GLU A 401 -77.58 46.17 -23.17
CA GLU A 401 -76.97 47.00 -22.14
C GLU A 401 -76.24 46.12 -21.12
N VAL A 402 -75.06 46.55 -20.67
CA VAL A 402 -74.35 45.87 -19.59
C VAL A 402 -75.18 46.00 -18.31
N SER A 403 -75.46 44.87 -17.66
CA SER A 403 -76.25 44.86 -16.42
C SER A 403 -75.45 45.39 -15.22
N ASN A 404 -76.15 45.78 -14.16
CA ASN A 404 -75.49 46.14 -12.90
C ASN A 404 -74.73 44.95 -12.31
N GLU A 405 -75.25 43.73 -12.43
CA GLU A 405 -74.56 42.51 -12.00
C GLU A 405 -73.22 42.33 -12.74
N GLN A 406 -73.19 42.55 -14.06
CA GLN A 406 -71.96 42.44 -14.85
C GLN A 406 -70.93 43.51 -14.50
N LEU A 407 -71.36 44.77 -14.28
CA LEU A 407 -70.46 45.82 -13.86
C LEU A 407 -69.91 45.62 -12.46
N THR A 408 -70.74 45.09 -11.54
CA THR A 408 -70.29 44.70 -10.21
C THR A 408 -69.28 43.55 -10.31
N HIS A 409 -69.54 42.52 -11.11
CA HIS A 409 -68.62 41.39 -11.30
C HIS A 409 -67.27 41.84 -11.89
N ILE A 410 -67.28 42.69 -12.92
CA ILE A 410 -66.06 43.30 -13.47
C ILE A 410 -65.27 44.01 -12.37
N LYS A 411 -65.94 44.85 -11.59
CA LYS A 411 -65.29 45.59 -10.50
C LYS A 411 -64.73 44.64 -9.45
N GLU A 412 -65.45 43.59 -9.06
CA GLU A 412 -64.98 42.57 -8.11
C GLU A 412 -63.74 41.84 -8.61
N VAL A 413 -63.66 41.49 -9.90
CA VAL A 413 -62.47 40.84 -10.47
C VAL A 413 -61.30 41.83 -10.58
N GLU A 414 -61.55 43.10 -10.95
CA GLU A 414 -60.52 44.15 -10.93
C GLU A 414 -59.98 44.44 -9.52
N ASP A 415 -60.86 44.46 -8.52
CA ASP A 415 -60.48 44.61 -7.11
C ASP A 415 -59.65 43.40 -6.63
N LYS A 416 -59.94 42.19 -7.10
CA LYS A 416 -59.10 40.97 -6.85
C LYS A 416 -57.72 41.11 -7.49
N ILE A 417 -57.63 41.53 -8.75
CA ILE A 417 -56.35 41.79 -9.44
C ILE A 417 -55.51 42.81 -8.66
N GLN A 418 -56.12 43.91 -8.23
CA GLN A 418 -55.42 44.94 -7.46
C GLN A 418 -54.93 44.39 -6.11
N THR A 419 -55.77 43.63 -5.42
CA THR A 419 -55.44 43.00 -4.12
C THR A 419 -54.26 42.03 -4.26
N ASP A 420 -54.30 41.14 -5.27
CA ASP A 420 -53.23 40.17 -5.50
C ASP A 420 -51.92 40.84 -5.93
N ASN A 421 -51.98 41.91 -6.74
CA ASN A 421 -50.78 42.70 -7.08
C ASN A 421 -50.15 43.36 -5.84
N GLN A 422 -50.96 43.86 -4.91
CA GLN A 422 -50.47 44.38 -3.63
C GLN A 422 -49.84 43.27 -2.78
N SER A 423 -50.45 42.08 -2.75
CA SER A 423 -49.91 40.90 -2.06
C SER A 423 -48.57 40.46 -2.65
N ILE A 424 -48.45 40.39 -3.98
CA ILE A 424 -47.18 40.11 -4.67
C ILE A 424 -46.13 41.14 -4.29
N SER A 425 -46.46 42.44 -4.32
CA SER A 425 -45.51 43.50 -3.97
C SER A 425 -45.01 43.36 -2.53
N ALA A 426 -45.90 43.02 -1.58
CA ALA A 426 -45.52 42.78 -0.19
C ALA A 426 -44.61 41.55 -0.05
N LYS A 427 -44.96 40.43 -0.70
CA LYS A 427 -44.16 39.20 -0.71
C LYS A 427 -42.80 39.37 -1.40
N GLN A 428 -42.73 40.19 -2.45
CA GLN A 428 -41.47 40.49 -3.12
C GLN A 428 -40.53 41.27 -2.19
N ASN A 429 -41.07 42.21 -1.39
CA ASN A 429 -40.31 42.91 -0.37
C ASN A 429 -39.84 41.96 0.74
N GLU A 430 -40.65 40.99 1.13
CA GLU A 430 -40.27 39.93 2.07
C GLU A 430 -39.11 39.08 1.52
N VAL A 431 -39.19 38.60 0.28
CA VAL A 431 -38.09 37.87 -0.40
C VAL A 431 -36.81 38.71 -0.43
N ASN A 432 -36.91 40.00 -0.76
CA ASN A 432 -35.75 40.89 -0.79
C ASN A 432 -35.11 41.03 0.59
N LYS A 433 -35.92 41.13 1.66
CA LYS A 433 -35.44 41.20 3.05
C LYS A 433 -34.77 39.89 3.48
N LEU A 434 -35.40 38.74 3.22
CA LEU A 434 -34.83 37.42 3.54
C LEU A 434 -33.49 37.19 2.82
N ASN A 435 -33.38 37.59 1.55
CA ASN A 435 -32.11 37.52 0.81
C ASN A 435 -31.03 38.44 1.38
N GLN A 436 -31.40 39.64 1.86
CA GLN A 436 -30.47 40.52 2.58
C GLN A 436 -30.00 39.90 3.89
N ASP A 437 -30.89 39.24 4.64
CA ASP A 437 -30.55 38.54 5.88
C ASP A 437 -29.57 37.39 5.61
N ILE A 438 -29.81 36.57 4.56
CA ILE A 438 -28.87 35.52 4.11
C ILE A 438 -27.50 36.12 3.77
N ALA A 439 -27.47 37.19 2.96
CA ALA A 439 -26.23 37.83 2.55
C ALA A 439 -25.47 38.40 3.76
N GLN A 440 -26.18 38.98 4.72
CA GLN A 440 -25.59 39.53 5.94
C GLN A 440 -25.02 38.43 6.85
N ILE A 441 -25.72 37.30 7.02
CA ILE A 441 -25.22 36.14 7.78
C ILE A 441 -23.95 35.60 7.12
N ARG A 442 -23.97 35.39 5.79
CA ARG A 442 -22.81 34.90 5.03
C ARG A 442 -21.61 35.84 5.13
N LYS A 443 -21.83 37.15 5.00
CA LYS A 443 -20.78 38.17 5.14
C LYS A 443 -20.20 38.20 6.56
N THR A 444 -21.05 38.19 7.58
CA THR A 444 -20.62 38.24 8.99
C THR A 444 -19.78 37.04 9.38
N ASN A 445 -20.08 35.87 8.81
CA ASN A 445 -19.38 34.62 9.06
C ASN A 445 -18.29 34.29 8.01
N ASN A 446 -17.89 35.26 7.19
CA ASN A 446 -16.83 35.13 6.17
C ASN A 446 -17.02 33.93 5.21
N TYR A 447 -18.25 33.63 4.81
CA TYR A 447 -18.58 32.44 4.02
C TYR A 447 -17.81 32.36 2.69
N ASP A 448 -17.76 33.45 1.92
CA ASP A 448 -17.07 33.48 0.62
C ASP A 448 -15.55 33.31 0.77
N SER A 449 -14.97 33.88 1.83
CA SER A 449 -13.56 33.67 2.15
C SER A 449 -13.28 32.22 2.53
N THR A 450 -14.16 31.58 3.29
CA THR A 450 -14.07 30.15 3.64
C THR A 450 -14.10 29.28 2.37
N LEU A 451 -15.01 29.56 1.43
CA LEU A 451 -15.06 28.83 0.15
C LEU A 451 -13.78 29.02 -0.67
N SER A 452 -13.28 30.25 -0.76
CA SER A 452 -12.05 30.56 -1.50
C SER A 452 -10.83 29.84 -0.92
N LEU A 453 -10.74 29.77 0.42
CA LEU A 453 -9.68 29.03 1.11
C LEU A 453 -9.79 27.52 0.86
N LEU A 454 -11.00 26.94 0.87
CA LEU A 454 -11.20 25.52 0.53
C LEU A 454 -10.72 25.21 -0.89
N GLU A 455 -11.01 26.07 -1.88
CA GLU A 455 -10.50 25.92 -3.25
C GLU A 455 -8.97 26.01 -3.32
N GLU A 456 -8.36 26.94 -2.56
CA GLU A 456 -6.90 27.07 -2.48
C GLU A 456 -6.25 25.83 -1.85
N LEU A 457 -6.85 25.29 -0.78
CA LEU A 457 -6.37 24.07 -0.13
C LEU A 457 -6.43 22.86 -1.09
N GLU A 458 -7.48 22.73 -1.89
CA GLU A 458 -7.59 21.66 -2.90
C GLU A 458 -6.45 21.72 -3.94
N LEU A 459 -6.15 22.93 -4.44
CA LEU A 459 -5.03 23.14 -5.35
C LEU A 459 -3.68 22.81 -4.68
N LYS A 460 -3.49 23.19 -3.41
CA LYS A 460 -2.30 22.85 -2.63
C LYS A 460 -2.14 21.34 -2.44
N LYS A 461 -3.20 20.61 -2.07
CA LYS A 461 -3.18 19.14 -1.95
C LYS A 461 -2.73 18.48 -3.26
N SER A 462 -3.30 18.92 -4.38
CA SER A 462 -2.95 18.40 -5.71
C SER A 462 -1.47 18.63 -6.05
N ASN A 463 -0.97 19.86 -5.82
CA ASN A 463 0.44 20.18 -6.05
C ASN A 463 1.38 19.37 -5.15
N ILE A 464 1.04 19.20 -3.87
CA ILE A 464 1.81 18.40 -2.92
C ILE A 464 1.86 16.93 -3.37
N ALA A 465 0.75 16.36 -3.83
CA ALA A 465 0.70 14.99 -4.34
C ALA A 465 1.63 14.80 -5.57
N LEU A 466 1.64 15.76 -6.49
CA LEU A 466 2.55 15.75 -7.64
C LEU A 466 4.02 15.85 -7.21
N ASP A 467 4.33 16.67 -6.22
CA ASP A 467 5.69 16.80 -5.70
C ASP A 467 6.15 15.55 -4.94
N ILE A 468 5.27 14.91 -4.17
CA ILE A 468 5.56 13.60 -3.55
C ILE A 468 5.89 12.58 -4.65
N GLU A 469 5.06 12.48 -5.68
CA GLU A 469 5.26 11.55 -6.80
C GLU A 469 6.59 11.83 -7.53
N LYS A 470 6.90 13.11 -7.79
CA LYS A 470 8.18 13.50 -8.39
C LYS A 470 9.39 13.04 -7.58
N ASN A 471 9.35 13.20 -6.25
CA ASN A 471 10.44 12.77 -5.39
C ASN A 471 10.51 11.23 -5.30
N ARG A 472 9.37 10.54 -5.31
CA ARG A 472 9.29 9.07 -5.36
C ARG A 472 9.94 8.52 -6.62
N LEU A 473 9.59 9.07 -7.79
CA LEU A 473 10.20 8.72 -9.08
C LEU A 473 11.71 8.99 -9.10
N ALA A 474 12.16 10.08 -8.47
CA ALA A 474 13.59 10.39 -8.37
C ALA A 474 14.35 9.33 -7.55
N ILE A 475 13.76 8.79 -6.47
CA ILE A 475 14.33 7.66 -5.71
C ILE A 475 14.39 6.40 -6.58
N GLN A 476 13.32 6.10 -7.34
CA GLN A 476 13.31 4.95 -8.26
C GLN A 476 14.42 5.03 -9.31
N GLN A 477 14.61 6.21 -9.90
CA GLN A 477 15.65 6.46 -10.89
C GLN A 477 17.06 6.40 -10.28
N LEU A 478 17.24 6.92 -9.06
CA LEU A 478 18.53 6.93 -8.35
C LEU A 478 19.09 5.51 -8.18
N PHE A 479 18.23 4.55 -7.82
CA PHE A 479 18.65 3.17 -7.57
C PHE A 479 18.30 2.19 -8.70
N GLY A 480 17.53 2.62 -9.70
CA GLY A 480 17.05 1.76 -10.77
C GLY A 480 16.08 0.69 -10.30
N ILE A 481 15.19 1.03 -9.35
CA ILE A 481 14.23 0.13 -8.71
C ILE A 481 12.80 0.35 -9.21
N GLY A 482 11.93 -0.63 -8.95
CA GLY A 482 10.53 -0.65 -9.30
C GLY A 482 9.66 0.14 -8.32
N ASN A 483 8.47 -0.38 -7.99
CA ASN A 483 7.48 0.38 -7.25
C ASN A 483 7.89 0.66 -5.79
N ILE A 484 7.69 1.91 -5.35
CA ILE A 484 7.85 2.33 -3.95
C ILE A 484 6.48 2.74 -3.43
N LEU A 485 6.09 2.19 -2.28
CA LEU A 485 4.88 2.56 -1.54
C LEU A 485 5.23 3.71 -0.58
N VAL A 486 4.55 4.84 -0.73
CA VAL A 486 4.83 6.11 -0.02
C VAL A 486 3.74 6.44 0.98
#